data_AF-A0A523SQS0-F1
#
_entry.id   AF-A0A523SQS0-F1
#
_cell.length_a   1.000
_cell.length_b   1.000
_cell.length_c   1.000
_cell.angle_alpha   90.00
_cell.angle_beta   90.00
_cell.angle_gamma   90.00
#
_symmetry.space_group_name_H-M   'P 1'
#
loop_
_entity.id
_entity.type
_entity.pdbx_description
1 polymer ?
#
loop_
_entity_poly.entity_id
_entity_poly.type
_entity_poly.pdbx_seq_one_letter_code
_entity_poly.pdbx_strand_id
1 'polypeptide(L)'
;MEKQWLEKNVDLNMLAERIRPFFHEIDFETMVEKMQEGFMIQAISKIPNLKLKIDVKILGQPDDFTVEFSAGSRGGYFSPSMIAGYLTTMFGGGYLVSREAKKREALDMLENDFWKHTQMQVADLVNSATHTKRQSKTSTS
;
A
#
# COMPACT_ATOMS: atom_id res chain seq x y z
N MET A 1 -1.02 10.67 1.57
CA MET A 1 -0.93 11.20 0.20
C MET A 1 -1.84 10.40 -0.71
N GLU A 2 -2.21 10.94 -1.86
CA GLU A 2 -3.06 10.25 -2.83
C GLU A 2 -2.56 10.44 -4.27
N LYS A 3 -2.89 9.50 -5.14
CA LYS A 3 -2.64 9.57 -6.58
C LYS A 3 -3.86 9.04 -7.33
N GLN A 4 -4.24 9.74 -8.40
CA GLN A 4 -5.33 9.35 -9.29
C GLN A 4 -4.78 8.76 -10.59
N TRP A 5 -5.46 7.74 -11.10
CA TRP A 5 -5.21 7.16 -12.41
C TRP A 5 -6.48 7.19 -13.26
N LEU A 6 -6.31 7.68 -14.48
CA LEU A 6 -7.37 7.78 -15.48
C LEU A 6 -7.08 6.86 -16.67
N GLU A 7 -8.15 6.31 -17.23
CA GLU A 7 -8.18 5.54 -18.48
C GLU A 7 -7.21 4.33 -18.49
N LYS A 8 -7.06 3.67 -17.33
CA LYS A 8 -6.18 2.49 -17.19
C LYS A 8 -6.91 1.15 -17.29
N ASN A 9 -8.22 1.14 -17.07
CA ASN A 9 -9.04 -0.06 -17.07
C ASN A 9 -8.47 -1.20 -16.20
N VAL A 10 -8.09 -0.86 -14.97
CA VAL A 10 -7.43 -1.77 -14.02
C VAL A 10 -8.47 -2.47 -13.15
N ASP A 11 -8.39 -3.79 -13.02
CA ASP A 11 -9.18 -4.53 -12.03
C ASP A 11 -8.69 -4.16 -10.62
N LEU A 12 -9.48 -3.37 -9.89
CA LEU A 12 -9.11 -2.86 -8.56
C LEU A 12 -8.96 -3.96 -7.51
N ASN A 13 -9.63 -5.11 -7.68
CA ASN A 13 -9.46 -6.26 -6.80
C ASN A 13 -8.08 -6.91 -7.04
N MET A 14 -7.70 -7.07 -8.31
CA MET A 14 -6.36 -7.55 -8.65
C MET A 14 -5.27 -6.58 -8.18
N LEU A 15 -5.50 -5.26 -8.30
CA LEU A 15 -4.57 -4.25 -7.80
C LEU A 15 -4.39 -4.36 -6.28
N ALA A 16 -5.48 -4.53 -5.52
CA ALA A 16 -5.41 -4.72 -4.07
C ALA A 16 -4.57 -5.95 -3.69
N GLU A 17 -4.80 -7.09 -4.36
CA GLU A 17 -4.03 -8.31 -4.14
C GLU A 17 -2.55 -8.19 -4.59
N ARG A 18 -2.24 -7.36 -5.57
CA ARG A 18 -0.86 -7.10 -6.04
C ARG A 18 -0.08 -6.13 -5.14
N ILE A 19 -0.79 -5.24 -4.46
CA ILE A 19 -0.19 -4.35 -3.47
C ILE A 19 0.09 -5.11 -2.16
N ARG A 20 -0.75 -6.09 -1.80
CA ARG A 20 -0.62 -6.82 -0.54
C ARG A 20 0.78 -7.42 -0.27
N PRO A 21 1.46 -8.09 -1.22
CA PRO A 21 2.81 -8.64 -1.03
C PRO A 21 3.86 -7.61 -0.59
N PHE A 22 3.77 -6.36 -1.06
CA PHE A 22 4.70 -5.28 -0.67
C PHE A 22 4.82 -5.17 0.85
N PHE A 23 3.69 -5.25 1.56
CA PHE A 23 3.65 -5.17 3.02
C PHE A 23 4.14 -6.44 3.71
N HIS A 24 3.95 -7.63 3.12
CA HIS A 24 4.48 -8.88 3.70
C HIS A 24 5.99 -8.96 3.62
N GLU A 25 6.58 -8.50 2.52
CA GLU A 25 8.04 -8.43 2.34
C GLU A 25 8.69 -7.53 3.39
N ILE A 26 7.92 -6.59 3.92
CA ILE A 26 8.34 -5.73 5.01
C ILE A 26 7.80 -6.17 6.38
N ASP A 27 7.43 -7.42 6.65
CA ASP A 27 6.98 -7.87 7.99
C ASP A 27 5.71 -7.17 8.54
N PHE A 28 4.83 -6.68 7.67
CA PHE A 28 3.48 -6.24 8.07
C PHE A 28 2.47 -7.36 7.85
N GLU A 29 1.51 -7.47 8.76
CA GLU A 29 0.28 -8.23 8.56
C GLU A 29 -0.73 -7.37 7.80
N THR A 30 -1.29 -7.92 6.73
CA THR A 30 -2.27 -7.21 5.90
C THR A 30 -3.65 -7.81 6.03
N MET A 31 -4.66 -6.96 6.08
CA MET A 31 -6.07 -7.31 5.88
C MET A 31 -6.62 -6.49 4.72
N VAL A 32 -7.30 -7.16 3.78
CA VAL A 32 -7.99 -6.49 2.66
C VAL A 32 -9.48 -6.53 2.93
N GLU A 33 -10.11 -5.37 2.94
CA GLU A 33 -11.55 -5.21 3.14
C GLU A 33 -12.16 -4.58 1.89
N LYS A 34 -13.24 -5.17 1.38
CA LYS A 34 -14.02 -4.57 0.31
C LYS A 34 -14.95 -3.51 0.90
N MET A 35 -14.90 -2.31 0.36
CA MET A 35 -15.74 -1.17 0.73
C MET A 35 -16.80 -0.90 -0.35
N GLN A 36 -17.77 -0.03 -0.06
CA GLN A 36 -18.77 0.39 -1.05
C GLN A 36 -18.12 1.08 -2.26
N GLU A 37 -17.08 1.87 -2.02
CA GLU A 37 -16.42 2.70 -3.03
C GLU A 37 -15.10 2.09 -3.54
N GLY A 38 -14.76 0.87 -3.13
CA GLY A 38 -13.53 0.19 -3.58
C GLY A 38 -12.96 -0.79 -2.55
N PHE A 39 -11.68 -0.66 -2.22
CA PHE A 39 -10.94 -1.57 -1.34
C PHE A 39 -10.09 -0.83 -0.32
N MET A 40 -9.95 -1.39 0.88
CA MET A 40 -9.01 -0.93 1.89
C MET A 40 -8.04 -2.04 2.24
N ILE A 41 -6.75 -1.71 2.27
CA ILE A 41 -5.70 -2.57 2.78
C ILE A 41 -5.21 -1.95 4.08
N GLN A 42 -5.40 -2.68 5.18
CA GLN A 42 -4.82 -2.33 6.48
C GLN A 42 -3.56 -3.16 6.69
N ALA A 43 -2.42 -2.52 6.83
CA ALA A 43 -1.15 -3.15 7.14
C ALA A 43 -0.71 -2.77 8.56
N ILE A 44 -0.48 -3.76 9.42
CA ILE A 44 -0.04 -3.59 10.81
C ILE A 44 1.32 -4.29 10.99
N SER A 45 2.31 -3.57 11.51
CA SER A 45 3.64 -4.13 11.75
C SER A 45 3.57 -5.33 12.72
N LYS A 46 4.20 -6.45 12.34
CA LYS A 46 4.36 -7.63 13.21
C LYS A 46 5.53 -7.51 14.18
N ILE A 47 6.31 -6.44 14.07
CA ILE A 47 7.55 -6.30 14.82
C ILE A 47 7.25 -5.99 16.28
N PRO A 48 7.84 -6.74 17.24
CA PRO A 48 7.67 -6.48 18.66
C PRO A 48 7.98 -5.01 18.99
N ASN A 49 7.08 -4.36 19.72
CA ASN A 49 7.18 -2.96 20.15
C ASN A 49 7.05 -1.91 19.03
N LEU A 50 6.86 -2.29 17.77
CA LEU A 50 6.56 -1.37 16.66
C LEU A 50 5.07 -1.42 16.30
N LYS A 51 4.30 -0.45 16.81
CA LYS A 51 2.84 -0.35 16.57
C LYS A 51 2.46 0.41 15.27
N LEU A 52 3.24 0.27 14.20
CA LEU A 52 3.01 1.02 12.96
C LEU A 52 1.80 0.48 12.20
N LYS A 53 0.87 1.37 11.84
CA LYS A 53 -0.29 1.05 10.99
C LYS A 53 -0.24 1.88 9.72
N ILE A 54 -0.48 1.22 8.60
CA ILE A 54 -0.60 1.82 7.28
C ILE A 54 -1.97 1.45 6.75
N ASP A 55 -2.69 2.46 6.28
CA ASP A 55 -3.97 2.31 5.63
C ASP A 55 -3.81 2.73 4.17
N VAL A 56 -4.10 1.82 3.25
CA VAL A 56 -4.19 2.10 1.82
C VAL A 56 -5.64 1.97 1.39
N LYS A 57 -6.18 2.97 0.71
CA LYS A 57 -7.51 2.88 0.09
C LYS A 57 -7.38 2.95 -1.41
N ILE A 58 -8.16 2.15 -2.11
CA ILE A 58 -8.29 2.15 -3.56
C ILE A 58 -9.76 2.46 -3.81
N LEU A 59 -10.06 3.66 -4.30
CA LEU A 59 -11.42 4.17 -4.44
C LEU A 59 -11.73 4.46 -5.91
N GLY A 60 -12.98 4.27 -6.32
CA GLY A 60 -13.46 4.60 -7.67
C GLY A 60 -13.73 3.37 -8.54
N GLN A 61 -13.48 3.52 -9.85
CA GLN A 61 -13.79 2.54 -10.88
C GLN A 61 -12.53 2.16 -11.70
N PRO A 62 -12.53 1.03 -12.41
CA PRO A 62 -11.37 0.59 -13.19
C PRO A 62 -10.74 1.64 -14.13
N ASP A 63 -11.57 2.53 -14.68
CA ASP A 63 -11.12 3.59 -15.60
C ASP A 63 -10.82 4.92 -14.91
N ASP A 64 -11.24 5.11 -13.67
CA ASP A 64 -10.98 6.31 -12.87
C ASP A 64 -10.93 5.92 -11.40
N PHE A 65 -9.72 5.76 -10.87
CA PHE A 65 -9.51 5.38 -9.48
C PHE A 65 -8.41 6.19 -8.81
N THR A 66 -8.54 6.31 -7.50
CA THR A 66 -7.58 6.98 -6.62
C THR A 66 -7.04 5.96 -5.63
N VAL A 67 -5.72 5.98 -5.43
CA VAL A 67 -5.08 5.28 -4.32
C VAL A 67 -4.68 6.30 -3.28
N GLU A 68 -5.14 6.12 -2.05
CA GLU A 68 -4.74 6.88 -0.87
C GLU A 68 -3.78 6.05 -0.03
N PHE A 69 -2.68 6.65 0.42
CA PHE A 69 -1.73 6.07 1.37
C PHE A 69 -1.70 6.92 2.64
N SER A 70 -1.92 6.28 3.79
CA SER A 70 -1.89 6.92 5.11
C SER A 70 -1.08 6.09 6.10
N ALA A 71 0.06 6.60 6.55
CA ALA A 71 0.84 6.00 7.62
C ALA A 71 0.58 6.75 8.94
N GLY A 72 0.10 6.03 9.97
CA GLY A 72 -0.32 6.65 11.23
C GLY A 72 -0.12 5.80 12.47
N SER A 73 -0.07 6.44 13.64
CA SER A 73 -0.13 5.77 14.95
C SER A 73 -1.58 5.50 15.33
N ARG A 74 -1.95 4.24 15.60
CA ARG A 74 -3.18 3.97 16.36
C ARG A 74 -2.84 4.05 17.86
N GLY A 75 -3.12 5.20 18.49
CA GLY A 75 -3.28 5.30 19.94
C GLY A 75 -2.10 4.89 20.84
N GLY A 76 -0.85 5.19 20.48
CA GLY A 76 0.26 4.91 21.38
C GLY A 76 1.58 5.49 20.92
N TYR A 77 2.28 6.11 21.87
CA TYR A 77 3.62 6.70 21.74
C TYR A 77 4.57 5.80 20.95
N PHE A 78 4.99 6.25 19.78
CA PHE A 78 6.16 5.70 19.10
C PHE A 78 7.42 6.35 19.65
N SER A 79 8.42 5.56 20.03
CA SER A 79 9.77 6.10 20.12
C SER A 79 10.32 6.29 18.70
N PRO A 80 10.73 7.50 18.29
CA PRO A 80 11.31 7.74 16.97
C PRO A 80 12.51 6.83 16.64
N SER A 81 13.19 6.30 17.66
CA SER A 81 14.30 5.37 17.50
C SER A 81 13.90 4.00 16.95
N MET A 82 12.67 3.52 17.24
CA MET A 82 12.22 2.20 16.79
C MET A 82 11.83 2.22 15.30
N ILE A 83 11.13 3.28 14.86
CA ILE A 83 10.78 3.48 13.44
C ILE A 83 12.06 3.61 12.61
N ALA A 84 12.98 4.45 13.06
CA ALA A 84 14.25 4.66 12.37
C ALA A 84 15.05 3.36 12.28
N GLY A 85 15.20 2.60 13.38
CA GLY A 85 15.95 1.35 13.39
C GLY A 85 15.38 0.28 12.46
N TYR A 86 14.05 0.15 12.44
CA TYR A 86 13.37 -0.78 11.56
C TYR A 86 13.53 -0.41 10.08
N LEU A 87 13.23 0.84 9.72
CA LEU A 87 13.31 1.28 8.32
C LEU A 87 14.76 1.37 7.83
N THR A 88 15.74 1.62 8.72
CA THR A 88 17.18 1.49 8.39
C THR A 88 17.53 0.07 7.96
N THR A 89 16.91 -0.94 8.57
CA THR A 89 17.12 -2.35 8.20
C THR A 89 16.55 -2.66 6.82
N MET A 90 15.45 -2.01 6.44
CA MET A 90 14.79 -2.24 5.14
C MET A 90 15.48 -1.51 3.99
N PHE A 91 15.89 -0.27 4.21
CA PHE A 91 16.33 0.62 3.13
C PHE A 91 17.85 0.80 3.04
N GLY A 92 18.63 0.16 3.91
CA GLY A 92 20.09 0.25 3.91
C GLY A 92 20.56 1.60 4.45
N GLY A 93 21.29 1.57 5.57
CA GLY A 93 21.54 2.76 6.38
C GLY A 93 22.30 3.90 5.69
N GLY A 94 21.90 5.13 6.02
CA GLY A 94 22.63 6.35 5.72
C GLY A 94 22.06 7.55 6.47
N TYR A 95 22.95 8.34 7.05
CA TYR A 95 22.76 9.66 7.68
C TYR A 95 22.39 9.76 9.18
N LEU A 96 23.36 10.34 9.91
CA LEU A 96 23.25 10.77 11.30
C LEU A 96 22.42 12.06 11.39
N VAL A 97 21.10 11.96 11.31
CA VAL A 97 20.18 13.08 11.55
C VAL A 97 19.51 12.98 12.93
N SER A 98 18.91 14.08 13.42
CA SER A 98 18.15 14.11 14.67
C SER A 98 16.97 13.12 14.65
N ARG A 99 16.53 12.69 15.84
CA ARG A 99 15.53 11.60 16.00
C ARG A 99 14.19 11.88 15.30
N GLU A 100 13.77 13.14 15.21
CA GLU A 100 12.49 13.52 14.56
C GLU A 100 12.60 13.57 13.04
N ALA A 101 13.74 14.03 12.50
CA ALA A 101 14.02 14.02 11.07
C ALA A 101 14.06 12.58 10.52
N LYS A 102 14.69 11.66 11.27
CA LYS A 102 14.74 10.24 10.93
C LYS A 102 13.37 9.57 10.79
N LYS A 103 12.39 9.98 11.61
CA LYS A 103 11.02 9.46 11.50
C LYS A 103 10.37 9.90 10.19
N ARG A 104 10.49 11.18 9.84
CA ARG A 104 9.88 11.73 8.62
C ARG A 104 10.51 11.12 7.39
N GLU A 105 11.84 11.19 7.31
CA GLU A 105 12.63 10.64 6.21
C GLU A 105 12.32 9.16 5.94
N ALA A 106 12.25 8.34 6.98
CA ALA A 106 12.02 6.92 6.81
C ALA A 106 10.56 6.60 6.37
N LEU A 107 9.58 7.35 6.86
CA LEU A 107 8.20 7.25 6.37
C LEU A 107 8.09 7.75 4.93
N ASP A 108 8.83 8.79 4.56
CA ASP A 108 8.88 9.32 3.19
C ASP A 108 9.52 8.30 2.23
N MET A 109 10.56 7.57 2.67
CA MET A 109 11.16 6.47 1.90
C MET A 109 10.18 5.31 1.69
N LEU A 110 9.51 4.87 2.76
CA LEU A 110 8.49 3.84 2.69
C LEU A 110 7.36 4.23 1.75
N GLU A 111 6.90 5.48 1.85
CA GLU A 111 5.88 6.02 0.97
C GLU A 111 6.36 6.05 -0.50
N ASN A 112 7.59 6.51 -0.75
CA ASN A 112 8.17 6.54 -2.09
C ASN A 112 8.23 5.14 -2.72
N ASP A 113 8.70 4.15 -1.97
CA ASP A 113 8.81 2.78 -2.48
C ASP A 113 7.44 2.11 -2.65
N PHE A 114 6.48 2.42 -1.77
CA PHE A 114 5.08 2.05 -1.97
C PHE A 114 4.55 2.61 -3.30
N TRP A 115 4.81 3.88 -3.60
CA TRP A 115 4.36 4.50 -4.83
C TRP A 115 5.03 3.92 -6.07
N LYS A 116 6.32 3.60 -6.02
CA LYS A 116 7.02 2.92 -7.12
C LYS A 116 6.41 1.54 -7.38
N HIS A 117 6.21 0.75 -6.32
CA HIS A 117 5.58 -0.56 -6.41
C HIS A 117 4.18 -0.47 -7.02
N THR A 118 3.34 0.41 -6.47
CA THR A 118 1.98 0.62 -6.96
C THR A 118 1.96 1.04 -8.41
N GLN A 119 2.85 1.94 -8.83
CA GLN A 119 2.95 2.37 -10.22
C GLN A 119 3.32 1.22 -11.16
N MET A 120 4.24 0.34 -10.76
CA MET A 120 4.57 -0.87 -11.53
C MET A 120 3.37 -1.81 -11.63
N GLN A 121 2.67 -2.08 -10.51
CA GLN A 121 1.49 -2.96 -10.54
C GLN A 121 0.36 -2.39 -11.40
N VAL A 122 0.13 -1.07 -11.36
CA VAL A 122 -0.86 -0.42 -12.24
C VAL A 122 -0.47 -0.55 -13.71
N ALA A 123 0.81 -0.38 -14.05
CA ALA A 123 1.31 -0.53 -15.42
C ALA A 123 1.14 -1.97 -15.93
N ASP A 124 1.39 -2.96 -15.08
CA ASP A 124 1.23 -4.38 -15.41
C ASP A 124 -0.24 -4.81 -15.54
N LEU A 125 -1.15 -4.12 -14.85
CA LEU A 125 -2.58 -4.43 -14.82
C LEU A 125 -3.42 -3.60 -15.81
N VAL A 126 -2.81 -2.80 -16.69
CA VAL A 126 -3.55 -2.03 -17.70
C VAL A 126 -4.44 -2.97 -18.54
N ASN A 127 -5.72 -2.60 -18.70
CA ASN A 127 -6.75 -3.39 -19.38
C ASN A 127 -7.15 -4.73 -18.71
N SER A 128 -6.69 -5.01 -17.50
CA SER A 128 -7.03 -6.26 -16.78
C SER A 128 -8.53 -6.40 -16.49
N ALA A 129 -9.28 -5.29 -16.33
CA ALA A 129 -10.72 -5.35 -16.06
C ALA A 129 -11.55 -5.90 -17.25
N THR A 130 -11.00 -5.91 -18.48
CA THR A 130 -11.65 -6.52 -19.65
C THR A 130 -11.68 -8.06 -19.61
N HIS A 131 -10.71 -8.71 -18.94
CA HIS A 131 -10.60 -10.17 -18.91
C HIS A 131 -11.63 -10.83 -17.98
N THR A 132 -12.06 -10.14 -16.92
CA THR A 132 -13.05 -10.63 -15.95
C THR A 132 -14.45 -10.80 -16.58
N LYS A 133 -14.77 -10.05 -17.65
CA LYS A 133 -16.10 -10.09 -18.31
C LYS A 133 -16.32 -11.29 -19.24
N ARG A 134 -15.26 -12.03 -19.61
CA ARG A 134 -15.39 -13.22 -20.48
C ARG A 134 -15.68 -14.51 -19.73
N GLN A 135 -15.27 -14.64 -18.47
CA GLN A 135 -15.46 -15.88 -17.70
C GLN A 135 -16.85 -16.02 -17.06
N SER A 136 -17.63 -14.95 -16.96
CA SER A 136 -19.01 -14.99 -16.43
C SER A 136 -20.07 -15.36 -17.47
N LYS A 137 -19.71 -15.51 -18.75
CA LYS A 137 -20.66 -15.82 -19.84
C LYS A 137 -20.64 -17.28 -20.33
N THR A 138 -19.77 -18.14 -19.79
CA THR A 138 -19.63 -19.54 -20.27
C THR A 138 -20.28 -20.59 -19.38
N SER A 139 -20.97 -20.20 -18.29
CA SER A 139 -21.70 -21.13 -17.42
C SER A 139 -23.21 -20.96 -17.56
N THR A 140 -23.73 -21.08 -18.78
CA THR A 140 -25.14 -21.42 -19.02
C THR A 140 -25.30 -21.91 -20.46
N SER A 141 -25.17 -23.22 -20.64
CA SER A 141 -25.75 -24.00 -21.74
C SER A 141 -25.93 -25.42 -21.26
#